data_AF-A0A4P2VHR2-F1
#
_entry.id   AF-A0A4P2VHR2-F1
#
_cell.length_a   1.000
_cell.length_b   1.000
_cell.length_c   1.000
_cell.angle_alpha   90.00
_cell.angle_beta   90.00
_cell.angle_gamma   90.00
#
_symmetry.space_group_name_H-M   'P 1'
#
loop_
_entity.id
_entity.type
_entity.pdbx_description
1 polymer ?
#
loop_
_entity_poly.entity_id
_entity_poly.type
_entity_poly.pdbx_seq_one_letter_code
_entity_poly.pdbx_strand_id
1 'polypeptide(L)'
;MHLGALSGDARRAILGAVASKLGDGAPGALGIPGEVLDGYMSGGSPPDDLVRRALDLLDEGEFVDAVGSVDALGALGIVDEYGHVDYSIVLQALALASRDEYLRRAILNFTAQNFREDLRRMLGIPYATVRLRWTDDFEEFLREGKRRKKVTTEGTLTYYRNLFTRYLEGKELTEELVDYVVGHRSKWLRNVFRHYVQYLYRRRAIGPDLYGWMMDVVPSRSYHMDVRPYQIREEDAIRTFDFLRANHRRYYLVYRIMLEGGVRLEHALRLLETFSPQEIVEVPGISVPIPRLFEGRGFARYYLGLVGSSTKPCMWIYLSPWTLEELRSTAPVRISRRVVTKYARAHDLLLPKMVRKLAWREMVQSMPREVARFVQSRLGELKVSEARYEDLLSEADSAFPGYLRALSRTGMP
;
A
#
# COMPACT_ATOMS: atom_id res chain seq x y z
N MET A 1 -18.19 -54.96 -14.73
CA MET A 1 -18.41 -54.27 -13.45
C MET A 1 -17.80 -55.09 -12.33
N HIS A 2 -16.91 -54.49 -11.54
CA HIS A 2 -16.27 -55.15 -10.40
C HIS A 2 -17.15 -55.02 -9.15
N LEU A 3 -18.05 -55.98 -8.93
CA LEU A 3 -19.00 -55.94 -7.80
C LEU A 3 -18.30 -55.91 -6.44
N GLY A 4 -17.10 -56.52 -6.34
CA GLY A 4 -16.27 -56.48 -5.13
C GLY A 4 -15.81 -55.08 -4.71
N ALA A 5 -15.83 -54.10 -5.63
CA ALA A 5 -15.49 -52.70 -5.34
C ALA A 5 -16.68 -51.88 -4.83
N LEU A 6 -17.90 -52.42 -4.84
CA LEU A 6 -19.08 -51.74 -4.29
C LEU A 6 -19.09 -51.88 -2.76
N SER A 7 -19.19 -50.74 -2.08
CA SER A 7 -19.39 -50.68 -0.63
C SER A 7 -20.66 -51.42 -0.20
N GLY A 8 -20.71 -51.85 1.07
CA GLY A 8 -21.93 -52.47 1.62
C GLY A 8 -23.15 -51.54 1.54
N ASP A 9 -22.93 -50.22 1.66
CA ASP A 9 -23.95 -49.20 1.50
C ASP A 9 -24.42 -49.08 0.04
N ALA A 10 -23.50 -49.04 -0.92
CA ALA A 10 -23.84 -49.03 -2.35
C ALA A 10 -24.64 -50.27 -2.77
N ARG A 11 -24.24 -51.46 -2.28
CA ARG A 11 -24.98 -52.71 -2.55
C ARG A 11 -26.41 -52.64 -2.01
N ARG A 12 -26.61 -52.08 -0.81
CA ARG A 12 -27.95 -51.85 -0.26
C ARG A 12 -28.72 -50.80 -1.06
N ALA A 13 -28.06 -49.73 -1.50
CA ALA A 13 -28.69 -48.68 -2.29
C ALA A 13 -29.18 -49.20 -3.65
N ILE A 14 -28.44 -50.11 -4.30
CA ILE A 14 -28.87 -50.82 -5.51
C ILE A 14 -30.14 -51.63 -5.25
N LEU A 15 -30.17 -52.43 -4.19
CA LEU A 15 -31.37 -53.19 -3.81
C LEU A 15 -32.54 -52.27 -3.45
N GLY A 16 -32.27 -51.15 -2.78
CA GLY A 16 -33.26 -50.12 -2.45
C GLY A 16 -33.83 -49.44 -3.69
N ALA A 17 -33.02 -49.18 -4.70
CA ALA A 17 -33.47 -48.64 -5.99
C ALA A 17 -34.40 -49.62 -6.71
N VAL A 18 -34.06 -50.91 -6.74
CA VAL A 18 -34.94 -51.96 -7.30
C VAL A 18 -36.24 -52.10 -6.51
N ALA A 19 -36.16 -52.07 -5.18
CA ALA A 19 -37.33 -52.12 -4.31
C ALA A 19 -38.25 -50.90 -4.52
N SER A 20 -37.68 -49.70 -4.66
CA SER A 20 -38.43 -48.48 -4.95
C SER A 20 -39.05 -48.50 -6.35
N LYS A 21 -38.40 -49.14 -7.33
CA LYS A 21 -38.86 -49.24 -8.72
C LYS A 21 -39.99 -50.27 -8.90
N LEU A 22 -39.87 -51.43 -8.23
CA LEU A 22 -40.76 -52.58 -8.44
C LEU A 22 -41.80 -52.77 -7.32
N GLY A 23 -41.69 -52.05 -6.20
CA GLY A 23 -42.58 -52.16 -5.05
C GLY A 23 -42.69 -53.60 -4.54
N ASP A 24 -43.92 -54.07 -4.29
CA ASP A 24 -44.21 -55.42 -3.79
C ASP A 24 -43.71 -56.55 -4.71
N GLY A 25 -43.38 -56.25 -5.97
CA GLY A 25 -42.82 -57.22 -6.93
C GLY A 25 -41.31 -57.46 -6.80
N ALA A 26 -40.60 -56.64 -6.02
CA ALA A 26 -39.14 -56.68 -5.92
C ALA A 26 -38.58 -58.03 -5.39
N PRO A 27 -39.15 -58.67 -4.34
CA PRO A 27 -38.64 -59.97 -3.86
C PRO A 27 -38.74 -61.06 -4.93
N GLY A 28 -39.84 -61.08 -5.69
CA GLY A 28 -40.06 -62.03 -6.77
C GLY A 28 -39.07 -61.82 -7.93
N ALA A 29 -38.82 -60.56 -8.32
CA ALA A 29 -37.87 -60.22 -9.37
C ALA A 29 -36.41 -60.53 -8.98
N LEU A 30 -36.06 -60.37 -7.71
CA LEU A 30 -34.74 -60.69 -7.17
C LEU A 30 -34.58 -62.18 -6.83
N GLY A 31 -35.67 -62.97 -6.87
CA GLY A 31 -35.67 -64.40 -6.57
C GLY A 31 -35.32 -64.71 -5.11
N ILE A 32 -35.79 -63.88 -4.18
CA ILE A 32 -35.61 -64.04 -2.72
C ILE A 32 -36.92 -63.79 -1.95
N PRO A 33 -37.10 -64.37 -0.75
CA PRO A 33 -38.23 -64.03 0.12
C PRO A 33 -38.21 -62.57 0.57
N GLY A 34 -39.37 -61.95 0.78
CA GLY A 34 -39.49 -60.55 1.24
C GLY A 34 -38.75 -60.29 2.55
N GLU A 35 -38.84 -61.22 3.51
CA GLU A 35 -38.13 -61.14 4.80
C GLU A 35 -36.60 -61.09 4.64
N VAL A 36 -36.06 -61.74 3.61
CA VAL A 36 -34.63 -61.74 3.29
C VAL A 36 -34.22 -60.41 2.68
N LEU A 37 -35.07 -59.81 1.83
CA LEU A 37 -34.86 -58.47 1.28
C LEU A 37 -34.87 -57.42 2.41
N ASP A 38 -35.84 -57.48 3.32
CA ASP A 38 -35.95 -56.58 4.47
C ASP A 38 -34.74 -56.68 5.41
N GLY A 39 -34.20 -57.90 5.59
CA GLY A 39 -32.98 -58.15 6.34
C GLY A 39 -31.74 -57.49 5.75
N TYR A 40 -31.61 -57.46 4.41
CA TYR A 40 -30.54 -56.72 3.74
C TYR A 40 -30.73 -55.21 3.83
N MET A 41 -31.96 -54.72 3.68
CA MET A 41 -32.28 -53.29 3.80
C MET A 41 -32.03 -52.75 5.21
N SER A 42 -32.15 -53.59 6.24
CA SER A 42 -31.95 -53.23 7.65
C SER A 42 -30.50 -53.32 8.14
N GLY A 43 -29.54 -53.67 7.28
CA GLY A 43 -28.11 -53.65 7.62
C GLY A 43 -27.28 -54.85 7.16
N GLY A 44 -27.91 -55.88 6.58
CA GLY A 44 -27.17 -56.99 5.95
C GLY A 44 -26.34 -56.52 4.74
N SER A 45 -25.28 -57.25 4.41
CA SER A 45 -24.50 -57.02 3.17
C SER A 45 -25.01 -57.96 2.07
N PRO A 46 -25.60 -57.43 0.97
CA PRO A 46 -26.11 -58.27 -0.10
C PRO A 46 -24.99 -59.04 -0.81
N PRO A 47 -25.16 -60.35 -1.08
CA PRO A 47 -24.18 -61.14 -1.80
C PRO A 47 -24.13 -60.78 -3.30
N ASP A 48 -23.00 -61.06 -3.95
CA ASP A 48 -22.71 -60.64 -5.33
C ASP A 48 -23.75 -61.12 -6.35
N ASP A 49 -24.29 -62.32 -6.19
CA ASP A 49 -25.29 -62.91 -7.08
C ASP A 49 -26.63 -62.17 -7.00
N LEU A 50 -26.96 -61.64 -5.82
CA LEU A 50 -28.17 -60.85 -5.59
C LEU A 50 -28.00 -59.44 -6.16
N VAL A 51 -26.84 -58.82 -5.93
CA VAL A 51 -26.52 -57.49 -6.51
C VAL A 51 -26.51 -57.56 -8.03
N ARG A 52 -25.98 -58.64 -8.62
CA ARG A 52 -25.98 -58.84 -10.08
C ARG A 52 -27.40 -58.89 -10.65
N ARG A 53 -28.30 -59.66 -10.02
CA ARG A 53 -29.72 -59.71 -10.40
C ARG A 53 -30.42 -58.36 -10.26
N ALA A 54 -30.06 -57.60 -9.23
CA ALA A 54 -30.60 -56.25 -9.03
C ALA A 54 -30.13 -55.27 -10.11
N LEU A 55 -28.87 -55.35 -10.54
CA LEU A 55 -28.33 -54.52 -11.62
C LEU A 55 -28.97 -54.81 -12.98
N ASP A 56 -29.35 -56.05 -13.26
CA ASP A 56 -30.08 -56.41 -14.49
C ASP A 56 -31.47 -55.75 -14.58
N LEU A 57 -31.98 -55.19 -13.48
CA LEU A 57 -33.28 -54.53 -13.36
C LEU A 57 -33.19 -52.99 -13.37
N LEU A 58 -31.98 -52.43 -13.33
CA LEU A 58 -31.73 -50.99 -13.33
C LEU A 58 -31.10 -50.55 -14.66
N ASP A 59 -31.42 -49.33 -15.10
CA ASP A 59 -30.65 -48.69 -16.17
C ASP A 59 -29.40 -47.97 -15.63
N GLU A 60 -28.57 -47.46 -16.54
CA GLU A 60 -27.30 -46.81 -16.19
C GLU A 60 -27.49 -45.54 -15.35
N GLY A 61 -28.57 -44.78 -15.57
CA GLY A 61 -28.87 -43.57 -14.81
C GLY A 61 -29.35 -43.91 -13.39
N GLU A 62 -30.27 -44.87 -13.28
CA GLU A 62 -30.78 -45.38 -12.01
C GLU A 62 -29.66 -45.98 -11.14
N PHE A 63 -28.69 -46.66 -11.76
CA PHE A 63 -27.52 -47.19 -11.06
C PHE A 63 -26.63 -46.08 -10.50
N VAL A 64 -26.29 -45.07 -11.31
CA VAL A 64 -25.41 -43.96 -10.88
C VAL A 64 -26.07 -43.14 -9.78
N ASP A 65 -27.38 -42.91 -9.87
CA ASP A 65 -28.15 -42.20 -8.83
C ASP A 65 -28.22 -42.99 -7.53
N ALA A 66 -28.32 -44.32 -7.59
CA ALA A 66 -28.38 -45.19 -6.42
C ALA A 66 -27.04 -45.27 -5.67
N VAL A 67 -25.93 -45.36 -6.41
CA VAL A 67 -24.61 -45.70 -5.83
C VAL A 67 -23.73 -44.47 -5.59
N GLY A 68 -24.03 -43.36 -6.25
CA GLY A 68 -23.21 -42.15 -6.18
C GLY A 68 -21.93 -42.27 -7.02
N SER A 69 -21.34 -41.12 -7.33
CA SER A 69 -20.29 -41.00 -8.34
C SER A 69 -18.97 -41.73 -8.00
N VAL A 70 -18.62 -41.88 -6.73
CA VAL A 70 -17.34 -42.52 -6.32
C VAL A 70 -17.44 -44.05 -6.37
N ASP A 71 -18.50 -44.64 -5.83
CA ASP A 71 -18.69 -46.09 -5.86
C ASP A 71 -19.03 -46.58 -7.29
N ALA A 72 -19.66 -45.73 -8.12
CA ALA A 72 -19.82 -46.00 -9.54
C ALA A 72 -18.48 -46.05 -10.29
N LEU A 73 -17.57 -45.11 -10.00
CA LEU A 73 -16.20 -45.13 -10.55
C LEU A 73 -15.42 -46.35 -10.03
N GLY A 74 -15.64 -46.77 -8.77
CA GLY A 74 -15.09 -47.99 -8.21
C GLY A 74 -15.57 -49.25 -8.93
N ALA A 75 -16.88 -49.33 -9.20
CA ALA A 75 -17.48 -50.45 -9.95
C ALA A 75 -17.02 -50.55 -11.41
N LEU A 76 -16.62 -49.41 -12.00
CA LEU A 76 -15.99 -49.31 -13.31
C LEU A 76 -14.47 -49.61 -13.29
N GLY A 77 -13.89 -49.84 -12.11
CA GLY A 77 -12.47 -50.12 -11.93
C GLY A 77 -11.56 -48.89 -12.05
N ILE A 78 -12.13 -47.68 -12.07
CA ILE A 78 -11.39 -46.43 -12.15
C ILE A 78 -10.78 -46.06 -10.80
N VAL A 79 -11.43 -46.47 -9.71
CA VAL A 79 -11.00 -46.23 -8.33
C VAL A 79 -10.93 -47.57 -7.60
N ASP A 80 -9.87 -47.83 -6.85
CA ASP A 80 -9.74 -49.03 -6.03
C ASP A 80 -10.47 -48.90 -4.68
N GLU A 81 -10.49 -49.97 -3.89
CA GLU A 81 -11.11 -50.02 -2.56
C GLU A 81 -10.48 -49.06 -1.53
N TYR A 82 -9.30 -48.51 -1.82
CA TYR A 82 -8.58 -47.55 -0.98
C TYR A 82 -8.68 -46.10 -1.51
N GLY A 83 -9.42 -45.86 -2.59
CA GLY A 83 -9.57 -44.54 -3.21
C GLY A 83 -8.44 -44.15 -4.16
N HIS A 84 -7.53 -45.06 -4.51
CA HIS A 84 -6.52 -44.79 -5.53
C HIS A 84 -7.14 -44.86 -6.93
N VAL A 85 -6.74 -43.92 -7.78
CA VAL A 85 -7.21 -43.83 -9.15
C VAL A 85 -6.30 -44.64 -10.07
N ASP A 86 -6.88 -45.51 -10.90
CA ASP A 86 -6.15 -46.13 -12.00
C ASP A 86 -5.90 -45.10 -13.11
N TYR A 87 -4.72 -44.50 -13.06
CA TYR A 87 -4.30 -43.49 -14.04
C TYR A 87 -4.25 -44.03 -15.47
N SER A 88 -4.06 -45.32 -15.70
CA SER A 88 -4.06 -45.91 -17.05
C SER A 88 -5.45 -45.81 -17.67
N ILE A 89 -6.48 -46.19 -16.91
CA ILE A 89 -7.87 -46.13 -17.38
C ILE A 89 -8.29 -44.67 -17.58
N VAL A 90 -7.95 -43.78 -16.66
CA VAL A 90 -8.25 -42.34 -16.80
C VAL A 90 -7.56 -41.74 -18.02
N LEU A 91 -6.29 -42.06 -18.27
CA LEU A 91 -5.56 -41.55 -19.43
C LEU A 91 -6.15 -42.08 -20.74
N GLN A 92 -6.60 -43.35 -20.77
CA GLN A 92 -7.29 -43.91 -21.93
C GLN A 92 -8.65 -43.23 -22.17
N ALA A 93 -9.43 -42.97 -21.12
CA ALA A 93 -10.68 -42.24 -21.21
C ALA A 93 -10.47 -40.80 -21.72
N LEU A 94 -9.45 -40.10 -21.22
CA LEU A 94 -9.07 -38.77 -21.72
C LEU A 94 -8.61 -38.80 -23.17
N ALA A 95 -7.84 -39.82 -23.58
CA ALA A 95 -7.40 -39.99 -24.96
C ALA A 95 -8.59 -40.21 -25.91
N LEU A 96 -9.58 -41.00 -25.50
CA LEU A 96 -10.83 -41.19 -26.25
C LEU A 96 -11.62 -39.87 -26.33
N ALA A 97 -11.82 -39.22 -25.19
CA ALA A 97 -12.53 -37.95 -25.08
C ALA A 97 -11.88 -36.82 -25.89
N SER A 98 -10.56 -36.83 -26.07
CA SER A 98 -9.85 -35.85 -26.89
C SER A 98 -10.17 -35.94 -28.39
N ARG A 99 -10.69 -37.09 -28.85
CA ARG A 99 -11.08 -37.34 -30.24
C ARG A 99 -12.54 -36.96 -30.52
N ASP A 100 -13.34 -36.82 -29.47
CA ASP A 100 -14.73 -36.35 -29.55
C ASP A 100 -14.79 -34.83 -29.37
N GLU A 101 -15.50 -34.12 -30.24
CA GLU A 101 -15.51 -32.66 -30.22
C GLU A 101 -16.21 -32.08 -28.98
N TYR A 102 -17.28 -32.73 -28.52
CA TYR A 102 -18.07 -32.26 -27.38
C TYR A 102 -17.32 -32.49 -26.07
N LEU A 103 -16.79 -33.70 -25.87
CA LEU A 103 -16.01 -34.05 -24.69
C LEU A 103 -14.71 -33.26 -24.62
N ARG A 104 -14.01 -33.06 -25.75
CA ARG A 104 -12.83 -32.19 -25.81
C ARG A 104 -13.17 -30.77 -25.35
N ARG A 105 -14.31 -30.21 -25.78
CA ARG A 105 -14.75 -28.87 -25.35
C ARG A 105 -15.13 -28.83 -23.87
N ALA A 106 -15.77 -29.88 -23.36
CA ALA A 106 -16.09 -30.03 -21.94
C ALA A 106 -14.81 -30.08 -21.08
N ILE A 107 -13.81 -30.87 -21.48
CA ILE A 107 -12.49 -30.93 -20.84
C ILE A 107 -11.85 -29.54 -20.83
N LEU A 108 -11.76 -28.88 -21.98
CA LEU A 108 -11.14 -27.54 -22.06
C LEU A 108 -11.85 -26.51 -21.18
N ASN A 109 -13.18 -26.49 -21.17
CA ASN A 109 -13.95 -25.59 -20.31
C ASN A 109 -13.72 -25.89 -18.83
N PHE A 110 -13.77 -27.17 -18.45
CA PHE A 110 -13.50 -27.61 -17.09
C PHE A 110 -12.09 -27.22 -16.65
N THR A 111 -11.07 -27.45 -17.49
CA THR A 111 -9.69 -27.09 -17.19
C THR A 111 -9.50 -25.58 -17.08
N ALA A 112 -10.09 -24.80 -18.00
CA ALA A 112 -9.98 -23.34 -17.97
C ALA A 112 -10.69 -22.69 -16.78
N GLN A 113 -11.81 -23.26 -16.33
CA GLN A 113 -12.57 -22.74 -15.17
C GLN A 113 -11.89 -23.08 -13.85
N ASN A 114 -11.34 -24.30 -13.71
CA ASN A 114 -10.85 -24.80 -12.43
C ASN A 114 -9.31 -24.71 -12.27
N PHE A 115 -8.55 -24.68 -13.37
CA PHE A 115 -7.08 -24.80 -13.35
C PHE A 115 -6.38 -23.70 -14.18
N ARG A 116 -6.98 -22.50 -14.26
CA ARG A 116 -6.48 -21.40 -15.09
C ARG A 116 -5.02 -21.01 -14.82
N GLU A 117 -4.64 -20.94 -13.54
CA GLU A 117 -3.30 -20.52 -13.14
C GLU A 117 -2.26 -21.62 -13.36
N ASP A 118 -2.63 -22.89 -13.13
CA ASP A 118 -1.76 -24.03 -13.42
C ASP A 118 -1.53 -24.20 -14.93
N LEU A 119 -2.57 -23.99 -15.74
CA LEU A 119 -2.45 -23.91 -17.20
C LEU A 119 -1.48 -22.81 -17.64
N ARG A 120 -1.52 -21.63 -17.02
CA ARG A 120 -0.59 -20.53 -17.33
C ARG A 120 0.86 -20.89 -17.02
N ARG A 121 1.11 -21.55 -15.88
CA ARG A 121 2.43 -22.04 -15.49
C ARG A 121 2.92 -23.13 -16.45
N MET A 122 2.08 -24.12 -16.76
CA MET A 122 2.41 -25.26 -17.64
C MET A 122 2.69 -24.83 -19.08
N LEU A 123 1.93 -23.87 -19.60
CA LEU A 123 2.12 -23.32 -20.95
C LEU A 123 3.34 -22.37 -21.02
N GLY A 124 4.07 -22.19 -19.93
CA GLY A 124 5.23 -21.29 -19.86
C GLY A 124 4.89 -19.88 -20.30
N ILE A 125 3.62 -19.45 -20.17
CA ILE A 125 3.20 -18.10 -20.55
C ILE A 125 3.90 -17.18 -19.57
N PRO A 126 4.96 -16.47 -20.00
CA PRO A 126 5.76 -15.69 -19.08
C PRO A 126 4.92 -14.52 -18.58
N TYR A 127 5.39 -13.92 -17.50
CA TYR A 127 4.98 -12.58 -17.01
C TYR A 127 4.97 -11.49 -18.12
N ALA A 128 5.53 -11.79 -19.30
CA ALA A 128 5.84 -10.95 -20.45
C ALA A 128 4.66 -10.28 -21.20
N THR A 129 3.40 -10.46 -20.80
CA THR A 129 2.30 -9.75 -21.47
C THR A 129 2.04 -8.33 -20.93
N VAL A 130 2.62 -7.98 -19.77
CA VAL A 130 2.41 -6.65 -19.18
C VAL A 130 3.53 -5.70 -19.60
N ARG A 131 3.24 -4.83 -20.56
CA ARG A 131 4.13 -3.74 -20.96
C ARG A 131 3.88 -2.51 -20.09
N LEU A 132 4.92 -2.06 -19.39
CA LEU A 132 4.86 -0.93 -18.49
C LEU A 132 4.70 0.37 -19.29
N ARG A 133 3.63 1.12 -18.98
CA ARG A 133 3.36 2.44 -19.55
C ARG A 133 2.87 3.40 -18.50
N TRP A 134 3.34 4.63 -18.56
CA TRP A 134 2.82 5.71 -17.74
C TRP A 134 1.52 6.24 -18.35
N THR A 135 0.40 5.93 -17.71
CA THR A 135 -0.94 6.34 -18.16
C THR A 135 -1.57 7.31 -17.17
N ASP A 136 -2.59 8.06 -17.63
CA ASP A 136 -3.34 8.97 -16.77
C ASP A 136 -4.03 8.22 -15.61
N ASP A 137 -4.57 7.02 -15.89
CA ASP A 137 -5.10 6.11 -14.85
C ASP A 137 -4.07 5.78 -13.75
N PHE A 138 -2.79 5.65 -14.12
CA PHE A 138 -1.74 5.38 -13.14
C PHE A 138 -1.46 6.63 -12.29
N GLU A 139 -1.49 7.82 -12.88
CA GLU A 139 -1.39 9.06 -12.12
C GLU A 139 -2.56 9.27 -11.17
N GLU A 140 -3.78 9.02 -11.63
CA GLU A 140 -4.98 9.08 -10.80
C GLU A 140 -4.88 8.08 -9.64
N PHE A 141 -4.40 6.86 -9.91
CA PHE A 141 -4.12 5.89 -8.86
C PHE A 141 -3.13 6.43 -7.82
N LEU A 142 -2.04 7.08 -8.25
CA LEU A 142 -1.06 7.68 -7.33
C LEU A 142 -1.67 8.79 -6.47
N ARG A 143 -2.53 9.63 -7.06
CA ARG A 143 -3.18 10.77 -6.39
C ARG A 143 -4.26 10.33 -5.42
N GLU A 144 -5.15 9.43 -5.84
CA GLU A 144 -6.41 9.16 -5.15
C GLU A 144 -6.63 7.69 -4.83
N GLY A 145 -6.17 6.80 -5.71
CA GLY A 145 -6.34 5.37 -5.58
C GLY A 145 -5.55 4.72 -4.42
N LYS A 146 -4.49 5.36 -3.93
CA LYS A 146 -3.72 4.82 -2.81
C LYS A 146 -4.45 5.01 -1.47
N ARG A 147 -4.59 3.91 -0.71
CA ARG A 147 -5.13 3.96 0.68
C ARG A 147 -4.26 4.81 1.62
N ARG A 148 -2.94 4.83 1.44
CA ARG A 148 -1.98 5.61 2.25
C ARG A 148 -0.88 6.19 1.36
N LYS A 149 -0.28 7.32 1.77
CA LYS A 149 0.82 7.99 1.06
C LYS A 149 0.48 8.34 -0.40
N LYS A 150 -0.68 8.98 -0.58
CA LYS A 150 -1.10 9.58 -1.84
C LYS A 150 -0.06 10.58 -2.33
N VAL A 151 0.20 10.60 -3.63
CA VAL A 151 1.17 11.51 -4.26
C VAL A 151 0.38 12.69 -4.83
N THR A 152 0.20 13.70 -4.01
CA THR A 152 -0.66 14.86 -4.32
C THR A 152 0.13 16.08 -4.77
N THR A 153 1.44 16.12 -4.57
CA THR A 153 2.29 17.22 -5.02
C THR A 153 2.71 17.01 -6.48
N GLU A 154 2.43 17.99 -7.34
CA GLU A 154 2.85 18.00 -8.74
C GLU A 154 4.33 17.68 -8.93
N GLY A 155 5.22 18.33 -8.15
CA GLY A 155 6.66 18.09 -8.26
C GLY A 155 7.08 16.64 -7.99
N THR A 156 6.38 15.91 -7.13
CA THR A 156 6.66 14.49 -6.89
C THR A 156 6.14 13.63 -8.04
N LEU A 157 4.98 13.95 -8.58
CA LEU A 157 4.42 13.26 -9.75
C LEU A 157 5.30 13.45 -10.98
N THR A 158 5.71 14.67 -11.29
CA THR A 158 6.67 14.95 -12.36
C THR A 158 7.97 14.17 -12.17
N TYR A 159 8.49 14.11 -10.95
CA TYR A 159 9.70 13.33 -10.66
C TYR A 159 9.49 11.83 -10.86
N TYR A 160 8.35 11.28 -10.44
CA TYR A 160 8.02 9.87 -10.64
C TYR A 160 7.82 9.54 -12.12
N ARG A 161 7.09 10.39 -12.86
CA ARG A 161 6.90 10.29 -14.31
C ARG A 161 8.25 10.26 -15.01
N ASN A 162 9.14 11.22 -14.73
CA ASN A 162 10.47 11.25 -15.33
C ASN A 162 11.32 10.02 -15.01
N LEU A 163 11.24 9.48 -13.79
CA LEU A 163 11.91 8.23 -13.43
C LEU A 163 11.33 7.04 -14.20
N PHE A 164 10.00 6.94 -14.28
CA PHE A 164 9.32 5.85 -14.98
C PHE A 164 9.62 5.89 -16.47
N THR A 165 9.38 7.04 -17.11
CA THR A 165 9.64 7.27 -18.54
C THR A 165 11.07 6.90 -18.92
N ARG A 166 12.04 7.22 -18.07
CA ARG A 166 13.45 6.95 -18.34
C ARG A 166 13.84 5.48 -18.20
N TYR A 167 13.24 4.74 -17.27
CA TYR A 167 13.79 3.44 -16.84
C TYR A 167 12.84 2.25 -16.98
N LEU A 168 11.53 2.49 -17.10
CA LEU A 168 10.47 1.46 -17.08
C LEU A 168 9.57 1.51 -18.31
N GLU A 169 9.37 2.68 -18.90
CA GLU A 169 8.46 2.86 -20.04
C GLU A 169 8.79 1.92 -21.21
N GLY A 170 7.76 1.26 -21.74
CA GLY A 170 7.86 0.34 -22.85
C GLY A 170 8.51 -1.00 -22.53
N LYS A 171 9.02 -1.22 -21.31
CA LYS A 171 9.59 -2.50 -20.88
C LYS A 171 8.49 -3.50 -20.51
N GLU A 172 8.76 -4.77 -20.67
CA GLU A 172 7.87 -5.85 -20.24
C GLU A 172 8.19 -6.25 -18.80
N LEU A 173 7.16 -6.67 -18.07
CA LEU A 173 7.28 -7.14 -16.71
C LEU A 173 7.91 -8.55 -16.72
N THR A 174 9.22 -8.60 -16.57
CA THR A 174 10.02 -9.84 -16.51
C THR A 174 10.84 -9.91 -15.22
N GLU A 175 11.36 -11.08 -14.88
CA GLU A 175 12.29 -11.24 -13.75
C GLU A 175 13.55 -10.38 -13.93
N GLU A 176 14.10 -10.31 -15.15
CA GLU A 176 15.23 -9.44 -15.47
C GLU A 176 14.96 -7.95 -15.17
N LEU A 177 13.73 -7.48 -15.46
CA LEU A 177 13.33 -6.12 -15.10
C LEU A 177 13.27 -5.93 -13.58
N VAL A 178 12.78 -6.93 -12.85
CA VAL A 178 12.73 -6.91 -11.39
C VAL A 178 14.14 -6.81 -10.82
N ASP A 179 15.06 -7.66 -11.26
CA ASP A 179 16.46 -7.66 -10.84
C ASP A 179 17.16 -6.32 -11.15
N TYR A 180 16.93 -5.80 -12.37
CA TYR A 180 17.40 -4.47 -12.75
C TYR A 180 16.91 -3.39 -11.78
N VAL A 181 15.63 -3.41 -11.42
CA VAL A 181 15.04 -2.43 -10.49
C VAL A 181 15.60 -2.59 -9.07
N VAL A 182 15.78 -3.83 -8.59
CA VAL A 182 16.34 -4.13 -7.26
C VAL A 182 17.77 -3.63 -7.14
N GLY A 183 18.62 -3.93 -8.12
CA GLY A 183 20.02 -3.53 -8.18
C GLY A 183 20.23 -2.04 -8.48
N HIS A 184 19.18 -1.30 -8.87
CA HIS A 184 19.33 0.09 -9.30
C HIS A 184 19.76 1.02 -8.16
N ARG A 185 20.75 1.89 -8.44
CA ARG A 185 21.30 2.88 -7.48
C ARG A 185 20.22 3.80 -6.90
N SER A 186 19.23 4.18 -7.71
CA SER A 186 18.11 5.02 -7.27
C SER A 186 17.06 4.21 -6.51
N LYS A 187 17.02 4.38 -5.18
CA LYS A 187 15.96 3.82 -4.32
C LYS A 187 14.55 4.31 -4.68
N TRP A 188 14.44 5.44 -5.39
CA TRP A 188 13.16 5.97 -5.86
C TRP A 188 12.59 5.17 -7.02
N LEU A 189 13.44 4.61 -7.89
CA LEU A 189 12.99 3.76 -8.98
C LEU A 189 12.24 2.53 -8.45
N ARG A 190 12.82 1.85 -7.44
CA ARG A 190 12.15 0.75 -6.70
C ARG A 190 10.78 1.15 -6.19
N ASN A 191 10.67 2.35 -5.60
CA ASN A 191 9.42 2.81 -5.04
C ASN A 191 8.36 3.12 -6.13
N VAL A 192 8.77 3.71 -7.25
CA VAL A 192 7.90 3.96 -8.40
C VAL A 192 7.43 2.62 -9.01
N PHE A 193 8.34 1.67 -9.20
CA PHE A 193 8.01 0.32 -9.68
C PHE A 193 7.01 -0.39 -8.76
N ARG A 194 7.23 -0.38 -7.44
CA ARG A 194 6.26 -0.92 -6.46
C ARG A 194 4.88 -0.26 -6.55
N HIS A 195 4.82 1.06 -6.77
CA HIS A 195 3.53 1.72 -6.98
C HIS A 195 2.85 1.24 -8.27
N TYR A 196 3.61 0.99 -9.33
CA TYR A 196 3.06 0.44 -10.56
C TYR A 196 2.56 -0.99 -10.38
N VAL A 197 3.29 -1.84 -9.65
CA VAL A 197 2.84 -3.20 -9.29
C VAL A 197 1.54 -3.17 -8.49
N GLN A 198 1.42 -2.26 -7.51
CA GLN A 198 0.16 -2.04 -6.77
C GLN A 198 -0.99 -1.62 -7.67
N TYR A 199 -0.71 -0.76 -8.66
CA TYR A 199 -1.68 -0.33 -9.66
C TYR A 199 -2.14 -1.50 -10.54
N LEU A 200 -1.20 -2.30 -11.05
CA LEU A 200 -1.50 -3.49 -11.85
C LEU A 200 -2.35 -4.49 -11.07
N TYR A 201 -2.03 -4.72 -9.79
CA TYR A 201 -2.82 -5.59 -8.92
C TYR A 201 -4.23 -5.05 -8.70
N ARG A 202 -4.38 -3.74 -8.44
CA ARG A 202 -5.70 -3.09 -8.31
C ARG A 202 -6.53 -3.25 -9.59
N ARG A 203 -5.91 -3.14 -10.76
CA ARG A 203 -6.56 -3.37 -12.06
C ARG A 203 -6.81 -4.84 -12.40
N ARG A 204 -6.42 -5.77 -11.51
CA ARG A 204 -6.46 -7.22 -11.73
C ARG A 204 -5.64 -7.66 -12.96
N ALA A 205 -4.64 -6.87 -13.35
CA ALA A 205 -3.72 -7.20 -14.43
C ALA A 205 -2.67 -8.23 -13.99
N ILE A 206 -2.42 -8.35 -12.69
CA ILE A 206 -1.58 -9.37 -12.07
C ILE A 206 -2.33 -10.06 -10.92
N GLY A 207 -2.03 -11.34 -10.69
CA GLY A 207 -2.58 -12.14 -9.60
C GLY A 207 -1.97 -11.83 -8.22
N PRO A 208 -2.59 -12.33 -7.13
CA PRO A 208 -2.13 -12.11 -5.75
C PRO A 208 -0.74 -12.69 -5.49
N ASP A 209 -0.39 -13.85 -6.06
CA ASP A 209 0.92 -14.47 -5.86
C ASP A 209 2.05 -13.62 -6.44
N LEU A 210 1.87 -13.16 -7.69
CA LEU A 210 2.84 -12.29 -8.37
C LEU A 210 2.99 -10.95 -7.65
N TYR A 211 1.86 -10.38 -7.21
CA TYR A 211 1.87 -9.18 -6.38
C TYR A 211 2.64 -9.41 -5.07
N GLY A 212 2.38 -10.52 -4.37
CA GLY A 212 3.08 -10.90 -3.14
C GLY A 212 4.59 -11.01 -3.33
N TRP A 213 5.01 -11.81 -4.32
CA TRP A 213 6.42 -11.99 -4.67
C TRP A 213 7.12 -10.67 -5.03
N MET A 214 6.53 -9.85 -5.91
CA MET A 214 7.13 -8.55 -6.26
C MET A 214 7.24 -7.61 -5.06
N MET A 215 6.25 -7.66 -4.17
CA MET A 215 6.22 -6.83 -2.97
C MET A 215 7.20 -7.29 -1.89
N ASP A 216 7.63 -8.54 -1.93
CA ASP A 216 8.67 -9.11 -1.08
C ASP A 216 10.07 -8.85 -1.66
N VAL A 217 10.31 -9.27 -2.91
CA VAL A 217 11.61 -9.19 -3.59
C VAL A 217 12.08 -7.77 -3.85
N VAL A 218 11.18 -6.84 -4.18
CA VAL A 218 11.58 -5.44 -4.43
C VAL A 218 11.52 -4.66 -3.13
N PRO A 219 12.62 -4.49 -2.36
CA PRO A 219 12.52 -3.89 -1.04
C PRO A 219 11.96 -2.47 -1.11
N SER A 220 11.05 -2.17 -0.16
CA SER A 220 10.63 -0.79 0.06
C SER A 220 11.83 0.06 0.45
N ARG A 221 11.74 1.38 0.25
CA ARG A 221 12.80 2.29 0.69
C ARG A 221 12.90 2.24 2.22
N SER A 222 13.89 1.53 2.74
CA SER A 222 14.27 1.58 4.15
C SER A 222 14.89 2.94 4.48
N TYR A 223 14.42 3.55 5.57
CA TYR A 223 15.11 4.65 6.22
C TYR A 223 16.01 4.01 7.28
N HIS A 224 17.29 3.78 6.96
CA HIS A 224 18.26 3.52 8.01
C HIS A 224 18.42 4.80 8.82
N MET A 225 18.32 4.68 10.14
CA MET A 225 18.54 5.77 11.08
C MET A 225 20.04 6.06 11.12
N ASP A 226 20.52 6.80 10.13
CA ASP A 226 21.89 7.30 10.08
C ASP A 226 21.96 8.52 11.02
N VAL A 227 22.34 8.27 12.29
CA VAL A 227 22.54 9.32 13.30
C VAL A 227 23.87 10.01 13.01
N ARG A 228 23.91 10.80 11.93
CA ARG A 228 25.05 11.70 11.70
C ARG A 228 24.91 12.92 12.59
N PRO A 229 25.88 13.19 13.49
CA PRO A 229 25.94 14.49 14.13
C PRO A 229 26.19 15.53 13.04
N TYR A 230 25.23 16.44 12.84
CA TYR A 230 25.46 17.59 11.98
C TYR A 230 26.30 18.58 12.78
N GLN A 231 27.60 18.61 12.55
CA GLN A 231 28.46 19.66 13.07
C GLN A 231 28.14 20.95 12.33
N ILE A 232 27.30 21.80 12.93
CA ILE A 232 27.08 23.18 12.48
C ILE A 232 27.91 24.05 13.42
N ARG A 233 28.95 24.68 12.90
CA ARG A 233 29.74 25.65 13.65
C ARG A 233 29.00 26.98 13.67
N GLU A 234 28.99 27.66 14.81
CA GLU A 234 28.28 28.94 14.96
C GLU A 234 28.88 30.02 14.07
N GLU A 235 30.21 29.97 13.86
CA GLU A 235 30.95 30.89 13.00
C GLU A 235 30.48 30.82 11.55
N ASP A 236 30.10 29.64 11.06
CA ASP A 236 29.56 29.48 9.70
C ASP A 236 28.18 30.13 9.56
N ALA A 237 27.38 30.13 10.64
CA ALA A 237 26.10 30.81 10.67
C ALA A 237 26.26 32.31 10.70
N ILE A 238 27.10 32.84 11.59
CA ILE A 238 27.40 34.28 11.68
C ILE A 238 27.89 34.80 10.33
N ARG A 239 28.91 34.16 9.74
CA ARG A 239 29.41 34.49 8.40
C ARG A 239 28.32 34.49 7.33
N THR A 240 27.43 33.49 7.36
CA THR A 240 26.32 33.39 6.42
C THR A 240 25.36 34.58 6.58
N PHE A 241 24.97 34.91 7.80
CA PHE A 241 24.05 36.00 8.08
C PHE A 241 24.64 37.37 7.75
N ASP A 242 25.92 37.62 8.08
CA ASP A 242 26.59 38.87 7.73
C ASP A 242 26.73 39.03 6.22
N PHE A 243 27.13 37.97 5.52
CA PHE A 243 27.20 37.97 4.06
C PHE A 243 25.83 38.29 3.43
N LEU A 244 24.76 37.61 3.87
CA LEU A 244 23.42 37.84 3.34
C LEU A 244 22.91 39.24 3.68
N ARG A 245 23.20 39.75 4.88
CA ARG A 245 22.80 41.11 5.30
C ARG A 245 23.41 42.15 4.38
N ALA A 246 24.69 42.01 4.05
CA ALA A 246 25.42 42.93 3.18
C ALA A 246 25.05 42.80 1.68
N ASN A 247 24.79 41.58 1.20
CA ASN A 247 24.73 41.31 -0.24
C ASN A 247 23.31 41.02 -0.77
N HIS A 248 22.39 40.55 0.08
CA HIS A 248 21.06 40.14 -0.38
C HIS A 248 19.99 40.19 0.72
N ARG A 249 19.51 41.40 1.05
CA ARG A 249 18.52 41.68 2.12
C ARG A 249 17.30 40.75 2.14
N ARG A 250 16.72 40.41 0.97
CA ARG A 250 15.59 39.47 0.90
C ARG A 250 15.95 38.05 1.36
N TYR A 251 17.15 37.57 1.05
CA TYR A 251 17.59 36.23 1.45
C TYR A 251 18.03 36.21 2.91
N TYR A 252 18.61 37.31 3.37
CA TYR A 252 18.81 37.54 4.80
C TYR A 252 17.50 37.42 5.58
N LEU A 253 16.44 38.10 5.14
CA LEU A 253 15.11 38.00 5.76
C LEU A 253 14.57 36.55 5.75
N VAL A 254 14.68 35.84 4.62
CA VAL A 254 14.30 34.41 4.54
C VAL A 254 15.04 33.57 5.58
N TYR A 255 16.36 33.75 5.69
CA TYR A 255 17.21 33.00 6.62
C TYR A 255 16.88 33.35 8.07
N ARG A 256 16.58 34.63 8.35
CA ARG A 256 16.21 35.10 9.69
C ARG A 256 14.87 34.53 10.13
N ILE A 257 13.86 34.53 9.26
CA ILE A 257 12.58 33.84 9.49
C ILE A 257 12.80 32.35 9.78
N MET A 258 13.71 31.69 9.06
CA MET A 258 14.02 30.28 9.30
C MET A 258 14.74 30.02 10.63
N LEU A 259 15.63 30.94 11.05
CA LEU A 259 16.34 30.85 12.32
C LEU A 259 15.40 31.12 13.50
N GLU A 260 14.69 32.26 13.48
CA GLU A 260 13.77 32.64 14.55
C GLU A 260 12.56 31.70 14.63
N GLY A 261 11.89 31.42 13.50
CA GLY A 261 10.70 30.57 13.51
C GLY A 261 11.00 29.07 13.48
N GLY A 262 12.25 28.63 13.27
CA GLY A 262 12.60 27.23 13.10
C GLY A 262 11.88 26.55 11.92
N VAL A 263 11.47 27.32 10.92
CA VAL A 263 10.60 26.87 9.82
C VAL A 263 11.39 26.32 8.63
N ARG A 264 10.69 25.59 7.74
CA ARG A 264 11.29 25.10 6.47
C ARG A 264 11.41 26.28 5.51
N LEU A 265 12.39 26.20 4.61
CA LEU A 265 12.55 27.20 3.54
C LEU A 265 11.24 27.44 2.78
N GLU A 266 10.53 26.39 2.40
CA GLU A 266 9.24 26.50 1.70
C GLU A 266 8.19 27.30 2.50
N HIS A 267 8.20 27.19 3.83
CA HIS A 267 7.25 27.89 4.69
C HIS A 267 7.65 29.37 4.89
N ALA A 268 8.94 29.66 5.04
CA ALA A 268 9.45 31.03 5.08
C ALA A 268 9.17 31.77 3.76
N LEU A 269 9.35 31.09 2.63
CA LEU A 269 9.02 31.62 1.30
C LEU A 269 7.51 31.82 1.13
N ARG A 270 6.69 30.89 1.64
CA ARG A 270 5.23 31.03 1.62
C ARG A 270 4.78 32.23 2.44
N LEU A 271 5.33 32.43 3.63
CA LEU A 271 5.06 33.61 4.46
C LEU A 271 5.34 34.89 3.68
N LEU A 272 6.52 35.01 3.05
CA LEU A 272 6.87 36.18 2.24
C LEU A 272 5.93 36.38 1.05
N GLU A 273 5.46 35.31 0.41
CA GLU A 273 4.57 35.40 -0.75
C GLU A 273 3.14 35.82 -0.36
N THR A 274 2.65 35.35 0.79
CA THR A 274 1.24 35.49 1.20
C THR A 274 1.05 36.32 2.47
N PHE A 275 2.02 37.18 2.82
CA PHE A 275 1.96 37.97 4.04
C PHE A 275 0.77 38.94 3.99
N SER A 276 -0.25 38.62 4.78
CA SER A 276 -1.45 39.42 5.00
C SER A 276 -1.68 39.50 6.51
N PRO A 277 -1.12 40.51 7.20
CA PRO A 277 -1.15 40.57 8.67
C PRO A 277 -2.54 40.90 9.23
N GLN A 278 -3.40 41.55 8.45
CA GLN A 278 -4.68 42.12 8.89
C GLN A 278 -5.85 41.15 8.64
N GLU A 279 -5.58 40.04 7.98
CA GLU A 279 -6.56 39.01 7.69
C GLU A 279 -7.05 38.34 8.99
N ILE A 280 -8.36 38.18 9.11
CA ILE A 280 -8.96 37.38 10.19
C ILE A 280 -9.03 35.94 9.73
N VAL A 281 -8.63 35.00 10.59
CA VAL A 281 -8.54 33.58 10.27
C VAL A 281 -9.19 32.71 11.33
N GLU A 282 -9.75 31.59 10.90
CA GLU A 282 -10.14 30.50 11.78
C GLU A 282 -8.93 29.60 12.04
N VAL A 283 -8.60 29.42 13.32
CA VAL A 283 -7.50 28.56 13.76
C VAL A 283 -8.12 27.32 14.40
N PRO A 284 -7.79 26.10 13.92
CA PRO A 284 -8.26 24.87 14.54
C PRO A 284 -7.92 24.83 16.03
N GLY A 285 -8.93 24.54 16.86
CA GLY A 285 -8.78 24.51 18.32
C GLY A 285 -8.96 25.86 19.01
N ILE A 286 -9.23 26.94 18.28
CA ILE A 286 -9.63 28.24 18.83
C ILE A 286 -11.08 28.51 18.39
N SER A 287 -11.97 28.78 19.35
CA SER A 287 -13.42 28.88 19.09
C SER A 287 -13.83 30.17 18.35
N VAL A 288 -12.95 31.17 18.29
CA VAL A 288 -13.24 32.48 17.70
C VAL A 288 -12.23 32.80 16.58
N PRO A 289 -12.66 33.41 15.47
CA PRO A 289 -11.75 33.95 14.48
C PRO A 289 -10.82 34.99 15.12
N ILE A 290 -9.53 34.93 14.79
CA ILE A 290 -8.51 35.82 15.34
C ILE A 290 -7.71 36.49 14.22
N PRO A 291 -7.08 37.64 14.47
CA PRO A 291 -6.10 38.21 13.56
C PRO A 291 -4.99 37.22 13.24
N ARG A 292 -4.61 37.15 11.96
CA ARG A 292 -3.56 36.24 11.49
C ARG A 292 -2.20 36.57 12.09
N LEU A 293 -1.94 37.84 12.34
CA LEU A 293 -0.77 38.32 13.07
C LEU A 293 -1.13 38.61 14.53
N PHE A 294 -0.35 38.07 15.45
CA PHE A 294 -0.35 38.45 16.86
C PHE A 294 0.97 39.14 17.20
N GLU A 295 0.90 40.30 17.85
CA GLU A 295 2.07 41.03 18.35
C GLU A 295 2.08 40.97 19.88
N GLY A 296 3.03 40.23 20.43
CA GLY A 296 3.24 40.08 21.87
C GLY A 296 4.37 40.97 22.37
N ARG A 297 4.64 40.91 23.68
CA ARG A 297 5.74 41.66 24.29
C ARG A 297 7.09 41.06 23.89
N GLY A 298 7.75 41.68 22.92
CA GLY A 298 9.09 41.29 22.47
C GLY A 298 9.13 40.17 21.43
N PHE A 299 7.98 39.81 20.84
CA PHE A 299 7.88 38.85 19.74
C PHE A 299 6.60 39.08 18.94
N ALA A 300 6.50 38.45 17.78
CA ALA A 300 5.25 38.30 17.04
C ALA A 300 5.08 36.85 16.58
N ARG A 301 3.85 36.43 16.33
CA ARG A 301 3.56 35.16 15.65
C ARG A 301 2.54 35.34 14.54
N TYR A 302 2.78 34.65 13.43
CA TYR A 302 1.93 34.67 12.25
C TYR A 302 1.34 33.28 12.00
N TYR A 303 0.01 33.19 11.83
CA TYR A 303 -0.65 31.94 11.46
C TYR A 303 -0.51 31.67 9.96
N LEU A 304 0.28 30.67 9.58
CA LEU A 304 0.44 30.23 8.19
C LEU A 304 -0.62 29.20 7.77
N GLY A 305 -1.22 28.49 8.72
CA GLY A 305 -2.36 27.59 8.46
C GLY A 305 -2.09 26.42 7.51
N LEU A 306 -0.84 25.96 7.37
CA LEU A 306 -0.53 24.79 6.56
C LEU A 306 -0.82 23.52 7.37
N VAL A 307 -2.00 22.96 7.17
CA VAL A 307 -2.46 21.69 7.71
C VAL A 307 -2.97 20.81 6.56
N GLY A 308 -2.47 19.57 6.45
CA GLY A 308 -2.90 18.67 5.38
C GLY A 308 -2.03 17.42 5.22
N SER A 309 -2.57 16.41 4.53
CA SER A 309 -1.89 15.12 4.26
C SER A 309 -0.81 15.21 3.18
N SER A 310 -0.81 16.28 2.38
CA SER A 310 0.04 16.52 1.21
C SER A 310 1.24 17.42 1.46
N THR A 311 1.20 18.25 2.51
CA THR A 311 2.21 19.26 2.82
C THR A 311 2.66 19.10 4.26
N LYS A 312 3.94 19.39 4.53
CA LYS A 312 4.43 19.32 5.92
C LYS A 312 3.77 20.42 6.74
N PRO A 313 3.25 20.12 7.94
CA PRO A 313 2.49 21.09 8.69
C PRO A 313 3.34 22.29 9.12
N CYS A 314 2.70 23.45 9.14
CA CYS A 314 3.20 24.72 9.65
C CYS A 314 2.03 25.58 10.11
N MET A 315 1.82 25.68 11.41
CA MET A 315 0.70 26.46 11.93
C MET A 315 1.12 27.88 12.23
N TRP A 316 2.11 28.04 13.11
CA TRP A 316 2.63 29.34 13.53
C TRP A 316 4.06 29.57 13.03
N ILE A 317 4.38 30.84 12.77
CA ILE A 317 5.75 31.31 12.56
C ILE A 317 6.00 32.42 13.57
N TYR A 318 6.91 32.18 14.50
CA TYR A 318 7.34 33.15 15.49
C TYR A 318 8.51 33.98 14.96
N LEU A 319 8.50 35.27 15.27
CA LEU A 319 9.42 36.29 14.75
C LEU A 319 9.79 37.28 15.85
N SER A 320 10.98 37.88 15.72
CA SER A 320 11.31 39.09 16.48
C SER A 320 10.55 40.31 15.94
N PRO A 321 10.33 41.37 16.75
CA PRO A 321 9.72 42.61 16.27
C PRO A 321 10.48 43.22 15.08
N TRP A 322 11.81 43.11 15.09
CA TRP A 322 12.65 43.56 13.99
C TRP A 322 12.36 42.80 12.69
N THR A 323 12.28 41.46 12.75
CA THR A 323 11.97 40.64 11.57
C THR A 323 10.56 40.91 11.05
N LEU A 324 9.60 41.18 11.94
CA LEU A 324 8.25 41.58 11.55
C LEU A 324 8.26 42.89 10.77
N GLU A 325 9.04 43.88 11.20
CA GLU A 325 9.14 45.18 10.52
C GLU A 325 9.79 45.05 9.13
N GLU A 326 10.85 44.25 9.02
CA GLU A 326 11.44 43.92 7.71
C GLU A 326 10.45 43.16 6.82
N LEU A 327 9.63 42.28 7.40
CA LEU A 327 8.60 41.56 6.67
C LEU A 327 7.52 42.50 6.14
N ARG A 328 7.05 43.46 6.96
CA ARG A 328 6.08 44.49 6.55
C ARG A 328 6.57 45.35 5.39
N SER A 329 7.85 45.71 5.40
CA SER A 329 8.45 46.56 4.36
C SER A 329 8.85 45.78 3.10
N THR A 330 9.03 44.46 3.17
CA THR A 330 9.54 43.64 2.07
C THR A 330 8.46 42.80 1.37
N ALA A 331 7.47 42.30 2.11
CA ALA A 331 6.42 41.42 1.59
C ALA A 331 5.22 42.23 1.05
N PRO A 332 4.44 41.68 0.11
CA PRO A 332 4.54 40.33 -0.46
C PRO A 332 5.58 40.21 -1.58
N VAL A 333 6.35 39.11 -1.57
CA VAL A 333 7.32 38.81 -2.64
C VAL A 333 7.44 37.31 -2.89
N ARG A 334 7.41 36.93 -4.17
CA ARG A 334 7.62 35.54 -4.61
C ARG A 334 9.09 35.26 -4.89
N ILE A 335 9.66 34.29 -4.20
CA ILE A 335 11.05 33.86 -4.39
C ILE A 335 11.08 32.33 -4.60
N SER A 336 11.81 31.87 -5.61
CA SER A 336 11.96 30.44 -5.89
C SER A 336 12.94 29.76 -4.93
N ARG A 337 12.50 28.65 -4.32
CA ARG A 337 13.33 27.75 -3.49
C ARG A 337 14.64 27.35 -4.17
N ARG A 338 14.57 27.08 -5.48
CA ARG A 338 15.73 26.63 -6.28
C ARG A 338 16.79 27.73 -6.36
N VAL A 339 16.37 28.99 -6.50
CA VAL A 339 17.28 30.13 -6.62
C VAL A 339 17.98 30.38 -5.29
N VAL A 340 17.26 30.41 -4.16
CA VAL A 340 17.86 30.56 -2.82
C VAL A 340 18.88 29.46 -2.54
N THR A 341 18.54 28.21 -2.86
CA THR A 341 19.45 27.07 -2.64
C THR A 341 20.67 27.12 -3.55
N LYS A 342 20.50 27.55 -4.81
CA LYS A 342 21.62 27.72 -5.76
C LYS A 342 22.54 28.84 -5.30
N TYR A 343 21.98 29.97 -4.87
CA TYR A 343 22.74 31.10 -4.36
C TYR A 343 23.58 30.71 -3.13
N ALA A 344 22.98 30.03 -2.15
CA ALA A 344 23.69 29.55 -0.98
C ALA A 344 24.91 28.67 -1.34
N ARG A 345 24.74 27.76 -2.31
CA ARG A 345 25.86 26.92 -2.78
C ARG A 345 26.93 27.70 -3.53
N ALA A 346 26.52 28.66 -4.35
CA ALA A 346 27.46 29.45 -5.16
C ALA A 346 28.36 30.34 -4.29
N HIS A 347 27.90 30.71 -3.10
CA HIS A 347 28.61 31.58 -2.16
C HIS A 347 29.11 30.85 -0.90
N ASP A 348 29.13 29.51 -0.91
CA ASP A 348 29.57 28.68 0.22
C ASP A 348 28.90 29.04 1.57
N LEU A 349 27.60 29.34 1.52
CA LEU A 349 26.79 29.70 2.67
C LEU A 349 26.14 28.46 3.29
N LEU A 350 25.77 28.54 4.57
CA LEU A 350 25.00 27.48 5.21
C LEU A 350 23.71 27.20 4.44
N LEU A 351 23.50 25.94 4.06
CA LEU A 351 22.29 25.57 3.35
C LEU A 351 21.05 25.81 4.23
N PRO A 352 19.90 26.20 3.66
CA PRO A 352 18.67 26.47 4.43
C PRO A 352 18.25 25.31 5.36
N LYS A 353 18.47 24.05 4.93
CA LYS A 353 18.21 22.87 5.77
C LYS A 353 19.04 22.87 7.06
N MET A 354 20.25 23.40 7.03
CA MET A 354 21.15 23.49 8.18
C MET A 354 20.73 24.61 9.12
N VAL A 355 20.28 25.77 8.61
CA VAL A 355 19.72 26.87 9.42
C VAL A 355 18.55 26.37 10.28
N ARG A 356 17.62 25.60 9.72
CA ARG A 356 16.51 25.01 10.51
C ARG A 356 16.99 24.06 11.62
N LYS A 357 18.10 23.34 11.41
CA LYS A 357 18.67 22.46 12.43
C LYS A 357 19.40 23.24 13.51
N LEU A 358 20.07 24.33 13.14
CA LEU A 358 20.66 25.27 14.07
C LEU A 358 19.58 25.86 14.97
N ALA A 359 18.50 26.39 14.39
CA ALA A 359 17.33 26.84 15.13
C ALA A 359 16.80 25.78 16.10
N TRP A 360 16.72 24.50 15.68
CA TRP A 360 16.31 23.42 16.57
C TRP A 360 17.26 23.26 17.76
N ARG A 361 18.58 23.28 17.51
CA ARG A 361 19.61 23.15 18.55
C ARG A 361 19.50 24.28 19.58
N GLU A 362 19.39 25.52 19.10
CA GLU A 362 19.27 26.70 19.95
C GLU A 362 17.92 26.75 20.70
N MET A 363 16.81 26.32 20.07
CA MET A 363 15.51 26.21 20.72
C MET A 363 15.54 25.19 21.87
N VAL A 364 16.03 23.96 21.66
CA VAL A 364 16.00 22.95 22.74
C VAL A 364 16.94 23.26 23.91
N GLN A 365 17.90 24.18 23.74
CA GLN A 365 18.74 24.69 24.83
C GLN A 365 18.10 25.88 25.58
N SER A 366 17.11 26.55 24.99
CA SER A 366 16.54 27.82 25.49
C SER A 366 15.09 27.71 25.95
N MET A 367 14.38 26.65 25.56
CA MET A 367 12.98 26.42 25.91
C MET A 367 12.68 24.91 26.08
N PRO A 368 11.57 24.53 26.74
CA PRO A 368 11.16 23.14 26.84
C PRO A 368 11.06 22.47 25.46
N ARG A 369 11.45 21.20 25.38
CA ARG A 369 11.55 20.47 24.11
C ARG A 369 10.23 20.38 23.35
N GLU A 370 9.12 20.32 24.08
CA GLU A 370 7.77 20.18 23.52
C GLU A 370 7.29 21.53 22.96
N VAL A 371 7.60 22.64 23.64
CA VAL A 371 7.46 24.00 23.12
C VAL A 371 8.29 24.18 21.84
N ALA A 372 9.55 23.73 21.83
CA ALA A 372 10.40 23.79 20.63
C ALA A 372 9.82 22.96 19.45
N ARG A 373 9.22 21.80 19.73
CA ARG A 373 8.51 21.00 18.72
C ARG A 373 7.29 21.75 18.19
N PHE A 374 6.52 22.36 19.07
CA PHE A 374 5.35 23.16 18.71
C PHE A 374 5.73 24.33 17.80
N VAL A 375 6.71 25.15 18.21
CA VAL A 375 7.23 26.28 17.41
C VAL A 375 7.72 25.81 16.03
N GLN A 376 8.42 24.67 15.94
CA GLN A 376 8.85 24.09 14.65
C GLN A 376 7.75 23.35 13.86
N SER A 377 6.52 23.32 14.37
CA SER A 377 5.38 22.58 13.83
C SER A 377 5.68 21.08 13.64
N ARG A 378 6.34 20.46 14.62
CA ARG A 378 6.59 19.01 14.72
C ARG A 378 5.46 18.32 15.50
N LEU A 379 4.22 18.57 15.09
CA LEU A 379 3.02 18.19 15.86
C LEU A 379 2.88 16.68 16.07
N GLY A 380 3.32 15.86 15.12
CA GLY A 380 3.32 14.39 15.26
C GLY A 380 4.39 13.84 16.21
N GLU A 381 5.27 14.69 16.75
CA GLU A 381 6.28 14.31 17.75
C GLU A 381 5.89 14.75 19.18
N LEU A 382 4.74 15.42 19.35
CA LEU A 382 4.23 15.86 20.65
C LEU A 382 3.66 14.67 21.44
N LYS A 383 3.78 14.71 22.77
CA LYS A 383 3.17 13.70 23.65
C LYS A 383 1.66 13.88 23.75
N VAL A 384 0.94 12.77 23.87
CA VAL A 384 -0.54 12.73 23.91
C VAL A 384 -1.12 13.57 25.06
N SER A 385 -0.42 13.66 26.20
CA SER A 385 -0.84 14.42 27.38
C SER A 385 -0.65 15.94 27.25
N GLU A 386 0.20 16.40 26.34
CA GLU A 386 0.50 17.83 26.12
C GLU A 386 -0.25 18.39 24.91
N ALA A 387 -1.17 17.61 24.34
CA ALA A 387 -1.89 17.96 23.11
C ALA A 387 -2.99 19.03 23.30
N ARG A 388 -3.12 19.65 24.48
CA ARG A 388 -3.97 20.84 24.64
C ARG A 388 -3.31 22.01 23.94
N TYR A 389 -3.82 22.29 22.76
CA TYR A 389 -3.27 23.26 21.83
C TYR A 389 -3.15 24.68 22.43
N GLU A 390 -4.13 25.09 23.25
CA GLU A 390 -4.14 26.40 23.91
C GLU A 390 -3.02 26.54 24.97
N ASP A 391 -2.74 25.46 25.72
CA ASP A 391 -1.66 25.43 26.72
C ASP A 391 -0.30 25.60 26.02
N LEU A 392 -0.03 24.79 24.99
CA LEU A 392 1.23 24.86 24.24
C LEU A 392 1.43 26.20 23.52
N LEU A 393 0.36 26.82 23.02
CA LEU A 393 0.43 28.15 22.40
C LEU A 393 0.85 29.21 23.44
N SER A 394 0.26 29.15 24.63
CA SER A 394 0.56 30.09 25.73
C SER A 394 1.98 29.88 26.29
N GLU A 395 2.41 28.63 26.42
CA GLU A 395 3.78 28.29 26.81
C GLU A 395 4.81 28.76 25.77
N ALA A 396 4.51 28.59 24.48
CA ALA A 396 5.35 29.06 23.39
C ALA A 396 5.47 30.59 23.39
N ASP A 397 4.34 31.30 23.52
CA ASP A 397 4.30 32.76 23.62
C ASP A 397 5.14 33.27 24.81
N SER A 398 5.13 32.54 25.93
CA SER A 398 5.92 32.88 27.14
C SER A 398 7.42 32.59 26.98
N ALA A 399 7.78 31.47 26.36
CA ALA A 399 9.17 31.01 26.24
C ALA A 399 9.94 31.68 25.09
N PHE A 400 9.26 32.05 24.00
CA PHE A 400 9.91 32.50 22.77
C PHE A 400 10.82 33.74 22.94
N PRO A 401 10.49 34.77 23.74
CA PRO A 401 11.41 35.87 24.00
C PRO A 401 12.74 35.42 24.64
N GLY A 402 12.73 34.35 25.44
CA GLY A 402 13.94 33.75 26.00
C GLY A 402 14.86 33.17 24.92
N TYR A 403 14.27 32.54 23.91
CA TYR A 403 14.99 32.04 22.74
C TYR A 403 15.60 33.14 21.89
N LEU A 404 14.86 34.23 21.61
CA LEU A 404 15.42 35.39 20.90
C LEU A 404 16.64 35.96 21.64
N ARG A 405 16.58 36.08 22.98
CA ARG A 405 17.73 36.50 23.79
C ARG A 405 18.90 35.50 23.77
N ALA A 406 18.62 34.20 23.61
CA ALA A 406 19.67 33.20 23.44
C ALA A 406 20.37 33.36 22.09
N LEU A 407 19.61 33.54 21.00
CA LEU A 407 20.16 33.81 19.67
C LEU A 407 21.08 35.05 19.67
N SER A 408 20.62 36.17 20.23
CA SER A 408 21.43 37.40 20.26
C SER A 408 22.76 37.23 21.03
N ARG A 409 22.82 36.35 22.05
CA ARG A 409 24.06 36.07 22.80
C ARG A 409 25.09 35.29 22.00
N THR A 410 24.67 34.54 20.97
CA THR A 410 25.57 33.80 20.09
C THR A 410 26.18 34.67 18.98
N GLY A 411 25.83 35.96 18.90
CA GLY A 411 26.23 36.85 17.80
C GLY A 411 25.45 36.61 16.50
N MET A 412 24.51 35.66 16.49
CA MET A 412 23.53 35.52 15.43
C MET A 412 22.47 36.63 15.49
N PRO A 413 21.84 36.99 14.35
CA PRO A 413 20.92 38.12 14.25
C PRO A 413 19.69 38.08 15.15
#